data_AF-M3YZI4-F1
#
_entry.id   AF-M3YZI4-F1
#
_cell.length_a   1.000
_cell.length_b   1.000
_cell.length_c   1.000
_cell.angle_alpha   90.00
_cell.angle_beta   90.00
_cell.angle_gamma   90.00
#
_symmetry.space_group_name_H-M   'P 1'
#
loop_
_entity.id
_entity.type
_entity.pdbx_description
1 polymer ?
#
loop_
_entity_poly.entity_id
_entity_poly.type
_entity_poly.pdbx_seq_one_letter_code
_entity_poly.pdbx_strand_id
1 'polypeptide(L)'
;MAYTVECLRDHVDVLMEFLLNVTTSPEFRRWEVAALQSQLRIDKAVAFQNPQAHVLENLHAAAYRNALANSLYCPDYRIGKVTPDELHYFVQNHFTSARMALVGLGKLGIACMSVCFFKSSLFKL
;
A
#
# COMPACT_ATOMS: atom_id res chain seq x y z
N MET A 1 2.48 5.71 0.76
CA MET A 1 2.11 4.47 1.48
C MET A 1 3.12 4.30 2.60
N ALA A 2 2.68 3.87 3.79
CA ALA A 2 3.57 3.74 4.94
C ALA A 2 3.39 2.35 5.56
N TYR A 3 4.50 1.70 5.89
CA TYR A 3 4.54 0.45 6.64
C TYR A 3 4.99 0.76 8.06
N THR A 4 4.06 0.78 8.99
CA THR A 4 4.31 1.09 10.41
C THR A 4 4.27 -0.19 11.22
N VAL A 5 5.28 -0.42 12.05
CA VAL A 5 5.28 -1.50 13.04
C VAL A 5 5.76 -0.97 14.39
N GLU A 6 5.10 -1.43 15.44
CA GLU A 6 5.42 -1.09 16.82
C GLU A 6 6.03 -2.31 17.51
N CYS A 7 7.16 -2.10 18.20
CA CYS A 7 7.80 -3.13 19.00
C CYS A 7 8.38 -2.55 20.29
N LEU A 8 8.74 -3.44 21.22
CA LEU A 8 9.59 -3.06 22.35
C LEU A 8 10.96 -2.58 21.85
N ARG A 9 11.58 -1.66 22.59
CA ARG A 9 12.91 -1.12 22.22
C ARG A 9 13.98 -2.19 22.05
N ASP A 10 13.87 -3.30 22.79
CA ASP A 10 14.87 -4.37 22.80
C ASP A 10 14.92 -5.17 21.48
N HIS A 11 13.88 -5.06 20.64
CA HIS A 11 13.76 -5.81 19.38
C HIS A 11 13.76 -4.92 18.13
N VAL A 12 14.23 -3.67 18.27
CA VAL A 12 14.27 -2.71 17.16
C VAL A 12 15.16 -3.19 16.03
N ASP A 13 16.31 -3.79 16.31
CA ASP A 13 17.23 -4.25 15.26
C ASP A 13 16.59 -5.34 14.38
N VAL A 14 15.92 -6.30 15.02
CA VAL A 14 15.18 -7.38 14.34
C VAL A 14 14.02 -6.81 13.53
N LEU A 15 13.30 -5.84 14.09
CA LEU A 15 12.20 -5.20 13.38
C LEU A 15 12.67 -4.41 12.16
N MET A 16 13.82 -3.74 12.27
CA MET A 16 14.40 -2.99 11.16
C MET A 16 14.76 -3.92 9.99
N GLU A 17 15.41 -5.05 10.28
CA GLU A 17 15.74 -6.05 9.26
C GLU A 17 14.48 -6.65 8.62
N PHE A 18 13.46 -6.93 9.43
CA PHE A 18 12.17 -7.40 8.93
C PHE A 18 11.50 -6.38 8.00
N LEU A 19 11.43 -5.10 8.42
CA LEU A 19 10.86 -4.03 7.62
C LEU A 19 11.62 -3.83 6.32
N LEU A 20 12.95 -3.93 6.34
CA LEU A 20 13.77 -3.89 5.14
C LEU A 20 13.41 -5.05 4.20
N ASN A 21 13.40 -6.29 4.69
CA ASN A 21 13.09 -7.46 3.85
C ASN A 21 11.70 -7.37 3.18
N VAL A 22 10.67 -7.00 3.95
CA VAL A 22 9.30 -6.87 3.44
C VAL A 22 9.18 -5.77 2.38
N THR A 23 9.98 -4.71 2.50
CA THR A 23 9.90 -3.56 1.60
C THR A 23 10.80 -3.67 0.36
N THR A 24 11.94 -4.37 0.45
CA THR A 24 12.88 -4.50 -0.66
C THR A 24 12.59 -5.70 -1.57
N SER A 25 12.09 -6.79 -1.00
CA SER A 25 11.95 -8.07 -1.70
C SER A 25 10.65 -8.79 -1.33
N PRO A 26 9.48 -8.21 -1.62
CA PRO A 26 8.22 -8.92 -1.44
C PRO A 26 8.10 -10.07 -2.44
N GLU A 27 7.68 -11.23 -1.96
CA GLU A 27 7.37 -12.41 -2.78
C GLU A 27 5.85 -12.45 -3.03
N PHE A 28 5.42 -12.43 -4.30
CA PHE A 28 3.99 -12.51 -4.65
C PHE A 28 3.63 -13.88 -5.22
N ARG A 29 3.06 -14.75 -4.39
CA ARG A 29 2.63 -16.08 -4.82
C ARG A 29 1.27 -16.03 -5.52
N ARG A 30 1.12 -16.81 -6.59
CA ARG A 30 -0.11 -16.82 -7.42
C ARG A 30 -1.37 -17.13 -6.61
N TRP A 31 -1.31 -18.08 -5.68
CA TRP A 31 -2.45 -18.46 -4.85
C TRP A 31 -2.80 -17.40 -3.80
N GLU A 32 -1.81 -16.72 -3.22
CA GLU A 32 -2.03 -15.62 -2.27
C GLU A 32 -2.68 -14.42 -2.96
N VAL A 33 -2.19 -14.06 -4.16
CA VAL A 33 -2.78 -12.99 -4.97
C VAL A 33 -4.21 -13.36 -5.38
N ALA A 34 -4.46 -14.60 -5.81
CA ALA A 34 -5.80 -15.05 -6.17
C ALA A 34 -6.78 -15.03 -4.98
N ALA A 35 -6.32 -15.43 -3.79
CA ALA A 35 -7.13 -15.39 -2.57
C ALA A 35 -7.49 -13.95 -2.17
N LEU A 36 -6.56 -12.99 -2.34
CA LEU A 36 -6.79 -11.58 -2.05
C LEU A 36 -7.82 -10.93 -2.99
N GLN A 37 -7.98 -11.41 -4.23
CA GLN A 37 -8.90 -10.80 -5.20
C GLN A 37 -10.37 -10.85 -4.77
N SER A 38 -10.81 -11.94 -4.14
CA SER A 38 -12.18 -12.06 -3.62
C SER A 38 -12.40 -11.14 -2.42
N GLN A 39 -11.41 -11.05 -1.54
CA GLN A 39 -11.42 -10.18 -0.38
C GLN A 39 -11.44 -8.69 -0.78
N LEU A 40 -10.66 -8.29 -1.79
CA LEU A 40 -10.65 -6.92 -2.31
C LEU A 40 -12.03 -6.44 -2.75
N ARG A 41 -12.85 -7.32 -3.34
CA ARG A 41 -14.22 -6.98 -3.75
C ARG A 41 -15.12 -6.74 -2.54
N ILE A 42 -14.95 -7.51 -1.46
CA ILE A 42 -15.68 -7.33 -0.21
C ILE A 42 -15.24 -6.02 0.46
N ASP A 43 -13.94 -5.79 0.60
CA ASP A 43 -13.37 -4.61 1.23
C ASP A 43 -13.82 -3.32 0.50
N LYS A 44 -13.84 -3.35 -0.83
CA LYS A 44 -14.40 -2.26 -1.65
C LYS A 44 -15.87 -2.02 -1.33
N ALA A 45 -16.69 -3.08 -1.28
CA ALA A 45 -18.11 -2.95 -0.97
C ALA A 45 -18.33 -2.37 0.44
N VAL A 46 -17.55 -2.81 1.42
CA VAL A 46 -17.58 -2.28 2.79
C VAL A 46 -17.15 -0.82 2.84
N ALA A 47 -16.09 -0.44 2.12
CA ALA A 47 -15.63 0.94 2.06
C ALA A 47 -16.71 1.89 1.49
N PHE A 48 -17.43 1.44 0.46
CA PHE A 48 -18.52 2.23 -0.15
C PHE A 48 -19.82 2.24 0.65
N GLN A 49 -19.94 1.46 1.73
CA GLN A 49 -21.02 1.66 2.70
C GLN A 49 -20.91 3.03 3.38
N ASN A 50 -19.69 3.58 3.49
CA ASN A 50 -19.51 4.94 3.95
C ASN A 50 -19.76 5.93 2.79
N PRO A 51 -20.86 6.71 2.83
CA PRO A 51 -21.19 7.64 1.75
C PRO A 51 -20.15 8.75 1.60
N GLN A 52 -19.44 9.12 2.67
CA GLN A 52 -18.41 10.17 2.61
C GLN A 52 -17.23 9.75 1.75
N ALA A 53 -16.77 8.50 1.89
CA ALA A 53 -15.71 7.94 1.07
C ALA A 53 -16.15 7.88 -0.40
N HIS A 54 -17.38 7.46 -0.66
CA HIS A 54 -17.94 7.39 -2.01
C HIS A 54 -17.97 8.77 -2.71
N VAL A 55 -18.45 9.81 -2.02
CA VAL A 55 -18.53 11.16 -2.57
C VAL A 55 -17.14 11.74 -2.83
N LEU A 56 -16.18 11.50 -1.92
CA LEU A 56 -14.82 11.99 -2.08
C LEU A 56 -14.13 11.38 -3.30
N GLU A 57 -14.27 10.07 -3.51
CA GLU A 57 -13.72 9.38 -4.69
C GLU A 57 -14.32 9.93 -6.00
N ASN A 58 -15.65 10.13 -6.05
CA ASN A 58 -16.31 10.71 -7.23
C ASN A 58 -15.89 12.16 -7.47
N LEU A 59 -15.68 12.94 -6.41
CA LEU A 59 -15.17 14.31 -6.51
C LEU A 59 -13.75 14.33 -7.09
N HIS A 60 -12.86 13.44 -6.63
CA HIS A 60 -11.51 13.31 -7.19
C HIS A 60 -11.54 12.95 -8.67
N ALA A 61 -12.40 12.01 -9.07
CA ALA A 61 -12.57 11.61 -10.47
C ALA A 61 -13.15 12.74 -11.34
N ALA A 62 -14.04 13.58 -10.81
CA ALA A 62 -14.64 14.69 -11.54
C ALA A 62 -13.72 15.93 -11.61
N ALA A 63 -12.94 16.19 -10.55
CA ALA A 63 -12.11 17.37 -10.44
C ALA A 63 -10.79 17.26 -11.22
N TYR A 64 -10.23 16.05 -11.33
CA TYR A 64 -8.95 15.80 -11.97
C TYR A 64 -9.12 14.96 -13.24
N ARG A 65 -8.24 15.15 -14.24
CA ARG A 65 -8.28 14.39 -15.50
C ARG A 65 -7.29 13.22 -15.56
N ASN A 66 -6.25 13.22 -14.73
CA ASN A 66 -5.10 12.32 -14.84
C ASN A 66 -4.75 11.69 -13.47
N ALA A 67 -3.54 11.93 -12.94
CA ALA A 67 -2.97 11.17 -11.81
C ALA A 67 -3.79 11.17 -10.51
N LEU A 68 -4.43 12.31 -10.19
CA LEU A 68 -5.28 12.46 -8.99
C LEU A 68 -6.74 12.03 -9.23
N ALA A 69 -7.10 11.70 -10.47
CA ALA A 69 -8.42 11.20 -10.83
C ALA A 69 -8.55 9.68 -10.62
N ASN A 70 -7.41 9.00 -10.48
CA ASN A 70 -7.37 7.57 -10.22
C ASN A 70 -7.91 7.28 -8.83
N SER A 71 -8.94 6.43 -8.75
CA SER A 71 -9.52 6.01 -7.49
C SER A 71 -8.49 5.30 -6.62
N LEU A 72 -8.64 5.44 -5.30
CA LEU A 72 -7.86 4.69 -4.33
C LEU A 72 -8.23 3.18 -4.34
N TYR A 73 -9.43 2.85 -4.79
CA TYR A 73 -9.95 1.49 -4.83
C TYR A 73 -9.79 0.87 -6.22
N CYS A 74 -9.63 -0.46 -6.25
CA CYS A 74 -9.53 -1.20 -7.51
C CYS A 74 -10.85 -1.12 -8.31
N PRO A 75 -10.82 -0.73 -9.59
CA PRO A 75 -12.03 -0.69 -10.41
C PRO A 75 -12.48 -2.11 -10.77
N ASP A 76 -13.79 -2.32 -10.95
CA ASP A 76 -14.36 -3.68 -11.06
C ASP A 76 -13.84 -4.47 -12.27
N TYR A 77 -13.45 -3.77 -13.34
CA TYR A 77 -12.90 -4.40 -14.54
C TYR A 77 -11.46 -4.91 -14.39
N ARG A 78 -10.72 -4.47 -13.35
CA ARG A 78 -9.36 -4.92 -13.00
C ARG A 78 -9.36 -5.96 -11.88
N ILE A 79 -10.42 -6.04 -11.08
CA ILE A 79 -10.58 -7.12 -10.08
C ILE A 79 -10.55 -8.46 -10.82
N GLY A 80 -9.64 -9.35 -10.43
CA GLY A 80 -9.43 -10.64 -11.10
C GLY A 80 -8.30 -10.67 -12.15
N LYS A 81 -7.85 -9.50 -12.63
CA LYS A 81 -6.82 -9.38 -13.69
C LYS A 81 -5.44 -9.00 -13.17
N VAL A 82 -5.32 -8.69 -11.88
CA VAL A 82 -4.04 -8.34 -11.25
C VAL A 82 -3.16 -9.58 -11.21
N THR A 83 -2.04 -9.53 -11.93
CA THR A 83 -1.04 -10.60 -11.97
C THR A 83 0.10 -10.31 -10.98
N PRO A 84 0.77 -11.36 -10.45
CA PRO A 84 1.93 -11.16 -9.58
C PRO A 84 3.09 -10.44 -10.32
N ASP A 85 3.23 -10.64 -11.62
CA ASP A 85 4.25 -9.99 -12.44
C ASP A 85 4.03 -8.46 -12.51
N GLU A 86 2.78 -8.00 -12.64
CA GLU A 86 2.43 -6.58 -12.55
C GLU A 86 2.76 -5.98 -11.18
N LEU A 87 2.53 -6.74 -10.10
CA LEU A 87 2.85 -6.31 -8.74
C LEU A 87 4.37 -6.18 -8.54
N HIS A 88 5.15 -7.15 -9.03
CA HIS A 88 6.61 -7.08 -8.99
C HIS A 88 7.14 -5.88 -9.77
N TYR A 89 6.64 -5.65 -10.99
CA TYR A 89 7.00 -4.49 -11.80
C TYR A 89 6.65 -3.17 -11.10
N PHE A 90 5.50 -3.12 -10.44
CA PHE A 90 5.08 -1.95 -9.67
C PHE A 90 6.03 -1.67 -8.49
N VAL A 91 6.40 -2.70 -7.72
CA VAL A 91 7.34 -2.55 -6.60
C VAL A 91 8.69 -2.06 -7.10
N GLN A 92 9.27 -2.71 -8.11
CA GLN A 92 10.60 -2.34 -8.64
C GLN A 92 10.69 -0.88 -9.11
N ASN A 93 9.62 -0.35 -9.71
CA ASN A 93 9.62 1.03 -10.22
C ASN A 93 9.33 2.11 -9.17
N HIS A 94 8.57 1.76 -8.13
CA HIS A 94 8.10 2.75 -7.15
C HIS A 94 8.84 2.67 -5.81
N PHE A 95 9.33 1.50 -5.42
CA PHE A 95 10.02 1.25 -4.16
C PHE A 95 11.52 1.42 -4.36
N THR A 96 11.91 2.65 -4.73
CA THR A 96 13.32 3.04 -4.94
C THR A 96 13.86 3.73 -3.69
N SER A 97 15.16 3.61 -3.44
CA SER A 97 15.83 4.23 -2.29
C SER A 97 15.60 5.74 -2.22
N ALA A 98 15.58 6.43 -3.36
CA ALA A 98 15.32 7.88 -3.43
C ALA A 98 13.90 8.30 -3.01
N ARG A 99 12.95 7.35 -2.93
CA ARG A 99 11.54 7.60 -2.57
C ARG A 99 11.15 6.96 -1.24
N MET A 100 12.12 6.41 -0.52
CA MET A 100 11.94 5.73 0.76
C MET A 100 12.42 6.64 1.88
N ALA A 101 11.61 6.78 2.93
CA ALA A 101 11.99 7.47 4.16
C ALA A 101 11.72 6.53 5.34
N LEU A 102 12.75 6.27 6.15
CA LEU A 102 12.64 5.55 7.40
C LEU A 102 12.44 6.55 8.54
N VAL A 103 11.36 6.40 9.30
CA VAL A 103 11.00 7.26 10.42
C VAL A 103 10.93 6.42 11.69
N GLY A 104 11.75 6.77 12.69
CA GLY A 104 11.73 6.16 14.01
C GLY A 104 11.12 7.09 15.06
N LEU A 105 10.12 6.60 15.79
CA LEU A 105 9.51 7.27 16.94
C LEU A 105 9.81 6.46 18.20
N GLY A 106 10.60 7.03 19.11
CA GLY A 106 10.90 6.40 20.40
C GLY A 106 10.10 7.02 21.53
N LYS A 107 9.05 6.34 22.02
CA LYS A 107 8.44 6.66 23.32
C LYS A 107 9.07 5.79 24.40
N LEU A 108 9.05 6.20 25.66
CA LEU A 108 9.73 5.47 26.75
C LEU A 108 9.21 4.00 26.78
N GLY A 109 10.08 3.03 26.47
CA GLY A 109 9.76 1.60 26.38
C GLY A 109 9.32 1.04 25.01
N ILE A 110 8.70 1.85 24.14
CA ILE A 110 8.17 1.39 22.82
C ILE A 110 8.82 2.18 21.69
N ALA A 111 9.31 1.45 20.69
CA ALA A 111 9.80 2.01 19.44
C ALA A 111 8.80 1.72 18.32
N CYS A 112 8.41 2.77 17.60
CA CYS A 112 7.60 2.66 16.40
C CYS A 112 8.48 3.03 15.21
N MET A 113 8.67 2.10 14.26
CA MET A 113 9.36 2.36 13.00
C MET A 113 8.36 2.36 11.86
N SER A 114 8.50 3.35 10.99
CA SER A 114 7.68 3.52 9.80
C SER A 114 8.55 3.67 8.56
N VAL A 115 8.30 2.84 7.54
CA VAL A 115 8.87 3.02 6.21
C VAL A 115 7.84 3.71 5.33
N CYS A 116 8.11 4.95 4.96
CA CYS A 116 7.25 5.77 4.11
C CYS A 116 7.76 5.76 2.67
N PHE A 117 6.89 5.38 1.73
CA PHE A 117 7.10 5.53 0.30
C PHE A 117 6.39 6.77 -0.21
N PHE A 118 7.19 7.73 -0.69
CA PHE A 118 6.71 8.92 -1.38
C PHE A 118 6.35 8.57 -2.82
N LYS A 119 5.05 8.41 -3.06
CA LYS A 119 4.52 8.12 -4.39
C LYS A 119 4.12 9.46 -5.04
N SER A 120 4.84 9.89 -6.09
CA SER A 120 4.46 11.08 -6.87
C SER A 120 3.39 10.80 -7.93
N SER A 121 2.90 9.56 -8.06
CA SER A 121 1.89 9.19 -9.06
C SER A 121 1.00 8.08 -8.52
N LEU A 122 -0.18 8.47 -8.03
CA LEU A 122 -1.23 7.60 -7.51
C LEU A 122 -1.73 6.66 -8.63
N PHE A 123 -1.83 5.37 -8.32
CA PHE A 123 -2.58 4.33 -9.04
C PHE A 123 -2.53 4.32 -10.59
N LYS A 124 -1.42 3.86 -11.17
CA LYS A 124 -1.41 3.23 -12.51
C LYS A 124 -1.20 1.72 -12.38
N LEU A 125 -2.08 1.10 -11.61
CA LEU A 125 -2.31 -0.35 -11.71
C LEU A 125 -3.64 -0.50 -12.44
#